data_AF-A0A1H8E7T0-F1
#
_entry.id   AF-A0A1H8E7T0-F1
#
_cell.length_a   1.000
_cell.length_b   1.000
_cell.length_c   1.000
_cell.angle_alpha   90.00
_cell.angle_beta   90.00
_cell.angle_gamma   90.00
#
_symmetry.space_group_name_H-M   'P 1'
#
loop_
_entity.id
_entity.type
_entity.pdbx_description
1 polymer ?
#
loop_
_entity_poly.entity_id
_entity_poly.type
_entity_poly.pdbx_seq_one_letter_code
_entity_poly.pdbx_strand_id
1 'polypeptide(L)'
;MTTPDDAAQRAQLNALARGLRDLHKQLLHIETQYFGAVGSPLELLQLVTNHPHFAWLQKLSGLMAQIDERLDEPETIAAADALVFRRAVEALIGPSEQGDMEFRAKYNALLHDAPEVVMAHGAVRQLLAAIGTAPAA
;
A
#
# COMPACT_ATOMS: atom_id res chain seq x y z
N MET A 1 15.42 11.13 21.47
CA MET A 1 14.45 10.57 22.45
C MET A 1 13.13 10.45 21.73
N THR A 2 12.72 9.24 21.35
CA THR A 2 11.40 8.95 20.77
C THR A 2 10.35 9.24 21.84
N THR A 3 9.44 10.17 21.57
CA THR A 3 8.29 10.44 22.46
C THR A 3 7.26 9.30 22.33
N PRO A 4 6.38 9.09 23.32
CA PRO A 4 5.33 8.08 23.22
C PRO A 4 4.47 8.22 21.95
N ASP A 5 4.21 9.47 21.55
CA ASP A 5 3.51 9.78 20.30
C ASP A 5 4.34 9.37 19.08
N ASP A 6 5.63 9.74 18.98
CA ASP A 6 6.49 9.31 17.87
C ASP A 6 6.53 7.77 17.74
N ALA A 7 6.61 7.05 18.87
CA ALA A 7 6.58 5.58 18.88
C ALA A 7 5.25 5.03 18.34
N ALA A 8 4.11 5.63 18.72
CA ALA A 8 2.80 5.22 18.24
C ALA A 8 2.65 5.46 16.72
N GLN A 9 3.05 6.62 16.22
CA GLN A 9 3.03 6.95 14.79
C GLN A 9 3.90 5.98 13.98
N ARG A 10 5.13 5.71 14.45
CA ARG A 10 6.03 4.73 13.82
C ARG A 10 5.43 3.34 13.80
N ALA A 11 4.77 2.90 14.87
CA ALA A 11 4.12 1.59 14.92
C ALA A 11 2.95 1.49 13.92
N GLN A 12 2.13 2.54 13.81
CA GLN A 12 1.02 2.59 12.86
C GLN A 12 1.50 2.58 11.40
N LEU A 13 2.50 3.39 11.06
CA LEU A 13 3.07 3.42 9.71
C LEU A 13 3.80 2.13 9.35
N ASN A 14 4.51 1.51 10.29
CA ASN A 14 5.09 0.17 10.09
C ASN A 14 4.02 -0.89 9.80
N ALA A 15 2.90 -0.87 10.54
CA ALA A 15 1.80 -1.78 10.31
C ALA A 15 1.16 -1.55 8.94
N LEU A 16 0.93 -0.29 8.56
CA LEU A 16 0.45 0.08 7.22
C LEU A 16 1.40 -0.40 6.12
N ALA A 17 2.71 -0.15 6.24
CA ALA A 17 3.70 -0.58 5.26
C ALA A 17 3.73 -2.10 5.07
N ARG A 18 3.53 -2.88 6.14
CA ARG A 18 3.39 -4.35 6.04
C ARG A 18 2.09 -4.74 5.33
N GLY A 19 0.96 -4.15 5.71
CA GLY A 19 -0.33 -4.42 5.06
C GLY A 19 -0.32 -4.08 3.56
N LEU A 20 0.32 -2.97 3.18
CA LEU A 20 0.47 -2.58 1.77
C LEU A 20 1.37 -3.55 1.00
N ARG A 21 2.46 -4.05 1.60
CA ARG A 21 3.30 -5.10 0.99
C ARG A 21 2.49 -6.37 0.73
N ASP A 22 1.65 -6.79 1.67
CA ASP A 22 0.83 -7.99 1.50
C ASP A 22 -0.25 -7.79 0.43
N LEU A 23 -0.91 -6.63 0.40
CA LEU A 23 -1.83 -6.28 -0.69
C LEU A 23 -1.11 -6.28 -2.05
N HIS A 24 0.04 -5.61 -2.16
CA HIS A 24 0.83 -5.56 -3.39
C HIS A 24 1.22 -6.97 -3.88
N LYS A 25 1.62 -7.87 -2.97
CA LYS A 25 1.93 -9.26 -3.33
C LYS A 25 0.71 -10.00 -3.90
N GLN A 26 -0.48 -9.82 -3.33
CA GLN A 26 -1.69 -10.46 -3.87
C GLN A 26 -2.04 -9.92 -5.25
N LEU A 27 -2.00 -8.60 -5.45
CA LEU A 27 -2.22 -7.99 -6.76
C LEU A 27 -1.22 -8.52 -7.79
N LEU A 28 0.06 -8.56 -7.42
CA LEU A 28 1.11 -9.06 -8.30
C LEU A 28 0.90 -10.54 -8.62
N HIS A 29 0.57 -11.37 -7.63
CA HIS A 29 0.30 -12.80 -7.84
C HIS A 29 -0.80 -13.01 -8.89
N ILE A 30 -1.93 -12.31 -8.74
CA ILE A 30 -3.05 -12.39 -9.68
C ILE A 30 -2.66 -11.87 -11.07
N GLU A 31 -2.00 -10.71 -11.17
CA GLU A 31 -1.55 -10.18 -12.46
C GLU A 31 -0.57 -11.14 -13.17
N THR A 32 0.31 -11.83 -12.43
CA THR A 32 1.17 -12.86 -13.04
C THR A 32 0.39 -14.04 -13.60
N GLN A 33 -0.74 -14.42 -13.00
CA GLN A 33 -1.60 -15.47 -13.54
C GLN A 33 -2.27 -15.02 -14.84
N TYR A 34 -2.70 -13.76 -14.95
CA TYR A 34 -3.26 -13.21 -16.18
C TYR A 34 -2.20 -12.99 -17.27
N PHE A 35 -0.98 -12.60 -16.89
CA PHE A 35 0.12 -12.39 -17.81
C PHE A 35 0.65 -13.70 -18.41
N GLY A 36 0.65 -14.77 -17.61
CA GLY A 36 1.14 -16.10 -17.98
C GLY A 36 2.44 -16.45 -17.26
N ALA A 37 3.17 -17.46 -17.78
CA ALA A 37 4.38 -17.94 -17.14
C ALA A 37 5.43 -16.83 -16.99
N VAL A 38 5.60 -16.35 -15.75
CA VAL A 38 6.72 -15.52 -15.35
C VAL A 38 7.88 -16.43 -15.00
N GLY A 39 9.08 -16.12 -15.48
CA GLY A 39 10.27 -16.94 -15.27
C GLY A 39 10.79 -16.88 -13.83
N SER A 40 12.09 -16.67 -13.70
CA SER A 40 12.77 -16.46 -12.43
C SER A 40 12.29 -15.22 -11.66
N PRO A 41 12.56 -15.13 -10.35
CA PRO A 41 12.27 -13.92 -9.57
C PRO A 41 12.90 -12.64 -10.14
N LEU A 42 14.07 -12.76 -10.78
CA LEU A 42 14.72 -11.63 -11.44
C LEU A 42 13.93 -11.14 -12.66
N GLU A 43 13.39 -12.07 -13.46
CA GLU A 43 12.53 -11.73 -14.61
C GLU A 43 11.22 -11.11 -14.15
N LEU A 44 10.61 -11.62 -13.07
CA LEU A 44 9.44 -10.99 -12.47
C LEU A 44 9.74 -9.55 -12.02
N LEU A 45 10.89 -9.31 -11.38
CA LEU A 45 11.30 -7.96 -11.00
C LEU A 45 11.46 -7.05 -12.23
N GLN A 46 12.06 -7.55 -13.32
CA GLN A 46 12.19 -6.79 -14.56
C GLN A 46 10.83 -6.46 -15.19
N LEU A 47 9.87 -7.38 -15.15
CA LEU A 47 8.51 -7.16 -15.63
C LEU A 47 7.80 -6.09 -14.80
N VAL A 48 7.82 -6.20 -13.47
CA VAL A 48 7.19 -5.21 -12.57
C VAL A 48 7.79 -3.81 -12.74
N THR A 49 9.08 -3.75 -13.03
CA THR A 49 9.79 -2.45 -13.17
C THR A 49 9.59 -1.83 -14.55
N ASN A 50 9.53 -2.62 -15.63
CA ASN A 50 9.66 -2.09 -16.98
C ASN A 50 8.49 -2.40 -17.92
N HIS A 51 7.63 -3.36 -17.59
CA HIS A 51 6.61 -3.84 -18.52
C HIS A 51 5.27 -3.09 -18.32
N PRO A 52 4.62 -2.58 -19.39
CA PRO A 52 3.38 -1.79 -19.30
C PRO A 52 2.24 -2.49 -18.56
N HIS A 53 2.16 -3.82 -18.66
CA HIS A 53 1.16 -4.62 -17.92
C HIS A 53 1.17 -4.36 -16.41
N PHE A 54 2.36 -4.20 -15.82
CA PHE A 54 2.55 -4.02 -14.38
C PHE A 54 2.75 -2.56 -13.95
N ALA A 55 2.82 -1.61 -14.91
CA ALA A 55 3.14 -0.22 -14.64
C ALA A 55 2.18 0.44 -13.64
N TRP A 56 0.91 0.02 -13.63
CA TRP A 56 -0.10 0.52 -12.70
C TRP A 56 0.22 0.21 -11.22
N LEU A 57 0.91 -0.90 -10.93
CA LEU A 57 1.31 -1.27 -9.56
C LEU A 57 2.42 -0.36 -9.00
N GLN A 58 3.16 0.34 -9.86
CA GLN A 58 4.24 1.22 -9.43
C GLN A 58 3.77 2.36 -8.52
N LYS A 59 2.51 2.81 -8.67
CA LYS A 59 1.91 3.82 -7.79
C LYS A 59 1.83 3.35 -6.34
N LEU A 60 1.45 2.08 -6.15
CA LEU A 60 1.39 1.46 -4.82
C LEU A 60 2.81 1.26 -4.25
N SER A 61 3.73 0.74 -5.07
CA SER A 61 5.13 0.55 -4.68
C SER A 61 5.83 1.87 -4.33
N GLY A 62 5.53 2.95 -5.05
CA GLY A 62 6.05 4.28 -4.77
C GLY A 62 5.53 4.86 -3.45
N LEU A 63 4.26 4.61 -3.09
CA LEU A 63 3.75 4.99 -1.77
C LEU A 63 4.38 4.16 -0.65
N MET A 64 4.58 2.86 -0.87
CA MET A 64 5.28 1.99 0.09
C MET A 64 6.71 2.49 0.34
N ALA A 65 7.44 2.83 -0.73
CA ALA A 65 8.81 3.34 -0.63
C ALA A 65 8.86 4.68 0.16
N GLN A 66 7.92 5.59 -0.08
CA GLN A 66 7.85 6.86 0.68
C GLN A 66 7.56 6.63 2.16
N ILE A 67 6.74 5.63 2.52
CA ILE A 67 6.50 5.27 3.92
C ILE A 67 7.77 4.68 4.54
N ASP A 68 8.45 3.78 3.84
CA ASP A 68 9.69 3.16 4.30
C ASP A 68 10.80 4.21 4.51
N GLU A 69 10.99 5.11 3.54
CA GLU A 69 11.94 6.22 3.63
C GLU A 69 11.66 7.09 4.85
N ARG A 70 10.39 7.48 5.07
CA ARG A 70 10.01 8.27 6.24
C ARG A 70 10.25 7.54 7.57
N LEU A 71 10.12 6.22 7.59
CA LEU A 71 10.37 5.41 8.79
C LEU A 71 11.86 5.28 9.09
N ASP A 72 12.71 5.31 8.07
CA ASP A 72 14.17 5.25 8.20
C ASP A 72 14.80 6.59 8.62
N GLU A 73 14.10 7.71 8.39
CA GLU A 73 14.51 9.03 8.88
C GLU A 73 14.60 9.10 10.42
N PRO A 74 15.65 9.72 10.99
CA PRO A 74 15.83 9.88 12.44
C PRO A 74 14.84 10.88 13.08
N GLU A 75 14.18 11.72 12.28
CA GLU A 75 13.23 12.72 12.72
C GLU A 75 11.96 12.10 13.32
N THR A 76 11.43 12.73 14.36
CA THR A 76 10.17 12.31 14.99
C THR A 76 9.01 12.37 14.00
N ILE A 77 8.12 11.38 14.02
CA ILE A 77 6.92 11.33 13.17
C ILE A 77 5.77 12.04 13.88
N ALA A 78 5.37 13.19 13.33
CA ALA A 78 4.20 13.90 13.81
C ALA A 78 2.92 13.17 13.40
N ALA A 79 1.84 13.32 14.19
CA ALA A 79 0.54 12.77 13.82
C ALA A 79 0.04 13.30 12.45
N ALA A 80 0.41 14.54 12.10
CA ALA A 80 0.13 15.13 10.80
C ALA A 80 0.80 14.34 9.65
N ASP A 81 2.05 13.91 9.83
CA ASP A 81 2.78 13.11 8.83
C ASP A 81 2.08 11.78 8.58
N ALA A 82 1.68 11.09 9.66
CA ALA A 82 0.95 9.82 9.55
C ALA A 82 -0.39 9.99 8.82
N LEU A 83 -1.10 11.10 9.07
CA LEU A 83 -2.34 11.44 8.37
C LEU A 83 -2.14 11.74 6.88
N VAL A 84 -0.98 12.30 6.49
CA VAL A 84 -0.64 12.49 5.07
C VAL A 84 -0.54 11.15 4.35
N PHE A 85 0.18 10.17 4.91
CA PHE A 85 0.26 8.83 4.31
C PHE A 85 -1.10 8.13 4.27
N ARG A 86 -1.89 8.24 5.34
CA ARG A 86 -3.26 7.70 5.36
C ARG A 86 -4.06 8.25 4.17
N ARG A 87 -4.09 9.57 3.98
CA ARG A 87 -4.83 10.21 2.88
C ARG A 87 -4.29 9.81 1.51
N ALA A 88 -2.97 9.70 1.36
CA ALA A 88 -2.36 9.29 0.10
C ALA A 88 -2.77 7.85 -0.29
N VAL A 89 -2.78 6.93 0.67
CA VAL A 89 -3.25 5.56 0.45
C VAL A 89 -4.76 5.54 0.18
N GLU A 90 -5.56 6.27 0.97
CA GLU A 90 -7.02 6.39 0.76
C GLU A 90 -7.37 6.99 -0.62
N ALA A 91 -6.56 7.90 -1.14
CA ALA A 91 -6.75 8.45 -2.48
C ALA A 91 -6.52 7.41 -3.59
N LEU A 92 -5.63 6.43 -3.34
CA LEU A 92 -5.31 5.39 -4.31
C LEU A 92 -6.29 4.22 -4.26
N ILE A 93 -6.60 3.69 -3.06
CA ILE A 93 -7.40 2.47 -2.88
C ILE A 93 -8.79 2.71 -2.27
N GLY A 94 -9.13 3.96 -1.93
CA GLY A 94 -10.41 4.31 -1.33
C GLY A 94 -11.54 4.53 -2.34
N PRO A 95 -12.76 4.83 -1.86
CA PRO A 95 -13.94 4.96 -2.71
C PRO A 95 -13.96 6.25 -3.56
N SER A 96 -12.98 7.15 -3.42
CA SER A 96 -12.99 8.47 -4.07
C SER A 96 -13.00 8.38 -5.60
N GLU A 97 -14.01 8.97 -6.24
CA GLU A 97 -14.20 8.94 -7.70
C GLU A 97 -13.16 9.73 -8.51
N GLN A 98 -12.39 10.60 -7.86
CA GLN A 98 -11.48 11.56 -8.50
C GLN A 98 -10.04 11.03 -8.67
N GLY A 99 -9.79 9.76 -8.32
CA GLY A 99 -8.46 9.15 -8.35
C GLY A 99 -8.00 8.73 -9.75
N ASP A 100 -6.81 8.12 -9.80
CA ASP A 100 -6.20 7.58 -11.01
C ASP A 100 -7.11 6.50 -11.66
N MET A 101 -7.67 6.83 -12.81
CA MET A 101 -8.68 5.98 -13.46
C MET A 101 -8.10 4.64 -13.95
N GLU A 102 -6.84 4.60 -14.39
CA GLU A 102 -6.20 3.38 -14.86
C GLU A 102 -5.94 2.42 -13.69
N PHE A 103 -5.35 2.94 -12.60
CA PHE A 103 -5.16 2.15 -11.39
C PHE A 103 -6.49 1.61 -10.88
N ARG A 104 -7.52 2.46 -10.79
CA ARG A 104 -8.81 2.09 -10.20
C ARG A 104 -9.57 1.08 -11.04
N ALA A 105 -9.53 1.18 -12.36
CA ALA A 105 -10.16 0.20 -13.23
C ALA A 105 -9.60 -1.21 -12.98
N LYS A 106 -8.27 -1.34 -12.95
CA LYS A 106 -7.58 -2.62 -12.68
C LYS A 106 -7.78 -3.09 -11.24
N TYR A 107 -7.61 -2.20 -10.28
CA TYR A 107 -7.76 -2.51 -8.85
C TYR A 107 -9.18 -3.00 -8.53
N ASN A 108 -10.21 -2.34 -9.07
CA ASN A 108 -11.61 -2.73 -8.85
C ASN A 108 -11.96 -4.05 -9.54
N ALA A 109 -11.40 -4.32 -10.73
CA ALA A 109 -11.56 -5.61 -11.38
C ALA A 109 -10.98 -6.74 -10.50
N LEU A 110 -9.76 -6.57 -9.98
CA LEU A 110 -9.15 -7.57 -9.10
C LEU A 110 -9.86 -7.70 -7.75
N LEU A 111 -10.42 -6.62 -7.21
CA LEU A 111 -11.28 -6.70 -6.03
C LEU A 111 -12.57 -7.51 -6.28
N HIS A 112 -13.09 -7.50 -7.50
CA HIS A 112 -14.26 -8.31 -7.84
C HIS A 112 -13.89 -9.78 -8.04
N ASP A 113 -12.74 -10.04 -8.67
CA ASP A 113 -12.37 -11.35 -9.19
C ASP A 113 -11.60 -12.22 -8.17
N ALA A 114 -10.89 -11.61 -7.20
CA ALA A 114 -9.97 -12.31 -6.30
C ALA A 114 -10.31 -12.08 -4.81
N PRO A 115 -10.85 -13.08 -4.09
CA PRO A 115 -11.17 -12.99 -2.66
C PRO A 115 -9.97 -12.58 -1.77
N GLU A 116 -8.77 -13.07 -2.09
CA GLU A 116 -7.51 -12.73 -1.40
C GLU A 116 -7.18 -11.24 -1.48
N VAL A 117 -7.51 -10.57 -2.60
CA VAL A 117 -7.34 -9.13 -2.79
C VAL A 117 -8.34 -8.37 -1.92
N VAL A 118 -9.59 -8.85 -1.83
CA VAL A 118 -10.61 -8.27 -0.94
C VAL A 118 -10.18 -8.36 0.52
N MET A 119 -9.66 -9.51 0.95
CA MET A 119 -9.19 -9.71 2.33
C MET A 119 -7.99 -8.79 2.64
N ALA A 120 -7.01 -8.71 1.74
CA ALA A 120 -5.86 -7.82 1.90
C ALA A 120 -6.27 -6.34 1.90
N HIS A 121 -7.20 -5.95 1.02
CA HIS A 121 -7.78 -4.60 1.02
C HIS A 121 -8.45 -4.29 2.36
N GLY A 122 -9.29 -5.21 2.87
CA GLY A 122 -9.95 -5.05 4.16
C GLY A 122 -8.96 -4.87 5.32
N ALA A 123 -7.86 -5.63 5.33
CA ALA A 123 -6.80 -5.47 6.33
C ALA A 123 -6.15 -4.08 6.27
N VAL A 124 -5.82 -3.59 5.06
CA VAL A 124 -5.28 -2.23 4.89
C VAL A 124 -6.28 -1.17 5.34
N ARG A 125 -7.58 -1.33 5.04
CA ARG A 125 -8.65 -0.43 5.49
C ARG A 125 -8.73 -0.32 7.01
N GLN A 126 -8.55 -1.42 7.74
CA GLN A 126 -8.51 -1.42 9.19
C GLN A 126 -7.29 -0.66 9.73
N LEU A 127 -6.12 -0.86 9.12
CA LEU A 127 -4.89 -0.14 9.49
C LEU A 127 -5.02 1.37 9.26
N LEU A 128 -5.62 1.78 8.15
CA LEU A 128 -5.90 3.18 7.85
C LEU A 128 -6.84 3.81 8.90
N ALA A 129 -7.86 3.06 9.36
CA ALA A 129 -8.77 3.53 10.40
C ALA A 129 -8.09 3.74 11.76
N ALA A 130 -7.03 2.99 12.05
CA ALA A 130 -6.25 3.16 13.28
C ALA A 130 -5.37 4.43 13.25
N ILE A 131 -4.93 4.89 12.07
CA ILE A 131 -4.10 6.09 11.94
C ILE A 131 -4.91 7.34 12.25
N GLY A 132 -4.44 8.12 13.23
CA GLY A 132 -5.10 9.33 13.71
C GLY A 132 -6.19 9.09 14.76
N THR A 133 -6.39 7.84 15.17
CA THR A 133 -7.21 7.49 16.32
C THR A 133 -6.29 7.41 17.55
N ALA A 134 -6.52 8.22 18.57
CA ALA A 134 -5.78 8.10 19.83
C ALA A 134 -6.04 6.73 20.46
N PRO A 135 -5.03 6.07 21.09
CA PRO A 135 -5.31 4.88 21.87
C PRO A 135 -6.34 5.22 22.94
N ALA A 136 -7.38 4.38 23.08
CA ALA A 136 -8.31 4.51 24.19
C ALA A 136 -7.50 4.46 25.50
N ALA A 137 -7.63 5.53 26.29
CA ALA A 137 -6.96 5.71 27.57
C ALA A 137 -7.29 4.60 28.58
#